data_AF-A0A1S8BMA3-F1
#
_entry.id   AF-A0A1S8BMA3-F1
#
_cell.length_a   1.000
_cell.length_b   1.000
_cell.length_c   1.000
_cell.angle_alpha   90.00
_cell.angle_beta   90.00
_cell.angle_gamma   90.00
#
_symmetry.space_group_name_H-M   'P 1'
#
loop_
_entity.id
_entity.type
_entity.pdbx_description
1 polymer ?
#
loop_
_entity_poly.entity_id
_entity_poly.type
_entity_poly.pdbx_seq_one_letter_code
_entity_poly.pdbx_strand_id
1 'polypeptide(L)'
;MDTTNTTNTTVAAAPSKATLYPKIPADIRPLIRSLRDHHICSIDATGRRSGAEPLIRMTGTVKLHGTHADIRVDLAGGGAVVAQSRNNAALTPARDNFDFAAFCAERRPAIVKLAGRVRGRWRGLERERGREGWGRRLARRTCKKDDDEEEEEEEEEEEEEEKNDDDDDDRNITVILAGEWIGNGIQARPHTAIRNLSPRLFVLCGIRVVVVNGAGAAPPEEEGDEEHHRRVKAAAVWEPIERYADISDEPARLYNISRGGFFHLELKVSTTTTTTHGYDLDDADVASFLAAARRLTSAVHARCPFGASLGASGPGEGIVWTPAGPPTRGDRELDVPNAPGFWLKTKAENFEGGPRRREQAPARDEHEERVVEAFLRRACCRGRLEQGWDYLREMHVERNIKGLGRFLSWVLDDVQVEEKEEIAELKLSGSWKKGALNMARTWYLKQLEKRNGNRDEVATV
;
A
#
# COMPACT_ATOMS: atom_id res chain seq x y z
N MET A 1 49.71 34.74 -10.01
CA MET A 1 49.49 33.46 -9.33
C MET A 1 48.56 33.71 -8.18
N ASP A 2 47.25 33.52 -8.39
CA ASP A 2 46.35 32.96 -7.39
C ASP A 2 45.00 32.70 -8.06
N THR A 3 44.75 31.44 -8.40
CA THR A 3 43.52 30.96 -9.03
C THR A 3 42.71 30.25 -7.95
N THR A 4 41.76 30.95 -7.34
CA THR A 4 40.81 30.35 -6.39
C THR A 4 39.67 29.69 -7.16
N ASN A 5 39.84 28.40 -7.41
CA ASN A 5 38.88 27.53 -8.06
C ASN A 5 37.74 27.19 -7.07
N THR A 6 36.63 27.92 -7.15
CA THR A 6 35.42 27.65 -6.35
C THR A 6 34.62 26.54 -7.03
N THR A 7 34.84 25.31 -6.59
CA THR A 7 34.06 24.15 -7.02
C THR A 7 32.69 24.19 -6.33
N ASN A 8 31.69 24.64 -7.10
CA ASN A 8 30.29 24.67 -6.70
C ASN A 8 29.80 23.21 -6.61
N THR A 9 29.90 22.60 -5.43
CA THR A 9 29.36 21.27 -5.17
C THR A 9 27.84 21.41 -5.06
N THR A 10 27.14 21.14 -6.17
CA THR A 10 25.69 20.96 -6.19
C THR A 10 25.34 19.79 -5.28
N VAL A 11 24.94 20.11 -4.05
CA VAL A 11 24.29 19.18 -3.14
C VAL A 11 22.99 18.77 -3.83
N ALA A 12 22.97 17.56 -4.39
CA ALA A 12 21.78 16.98 -4.98
C ALA A 12 20.64 17.04 -3.96
N ALA A 13 19.56 17.71 -4.33
CA ALA A 13 18.34 17.80 -3.51
C ALA A 13 17.90 16.40 -3.08
N ALA A 14 17.53 16.26 -1.80
CA ALA A 14 16.98 15.02 -1.29
C ALA A 14 15.72 14.66 -2.10
N PRO A 15 15.61 13.44 -2.66
CA PRO A 15 14.38 13.04 -3.36
C PRO A 15 13.19 13.11 -2.39
N SER A 16 12.07 13.64 -2.89
CA SER A 16 10.84 13.87 -2.14
C SER A 16 10.29 12.57 -1.54
N LYS A 17 9.79 12.65 -0.29
CA LYS A 17 9.14 11.55 0.43
C LYS A 17 7.77 11.25 -0.19
N ALA A 18 7.65 10.24 -1.04
CA ALA A 18 6.50 9.33 -1.09
C ALA A 18 6.64 8.30 -2.22
N THR A 19 6.55 7.01 -1.89
CA THR A 19 6.11 6.00 -2.85
C THR A 19 4.63 6.11 -3.13
N LEU A 20 4.21 5.57 -4.26
CA LEU A 20 2.81 5.52 -4.65
C LEU A 20 2.01 4.62 -3.71
N TYR A 21 2.55 3.46 -3.31
CA TYR A 21 1.85 2.56 -2.39
C TYR A 21 2.21 2.79 -0.90
N PRO A 22 1.21 2.96 -0.02
CA PRO A 22 1.41 3.41 1.36
C PRO A 22 1.93 2.33 2.31
N LYS A 23 2.31 2.75 3.53
CA LYS A 23 2.58 1.81 4.62
C LYS A 23 1.26 1.34 5.21
N ILE A 24 1.14 0.03 5.39
CA ILE A 24 -0.06 -0.60 5.96
C ILE A 24 0.14 -0.75 7.47
N PRO A 25 -0.78 -0.25 8.32
CA PRO A 25 -0.67 -0.40 9.76
C PRO A 25 -0.95 -1.84 10.19
N ALA A 26 -0.30 -2.30 11.29
CA ALA A 26 -0.68 -3.54 11.96
C ALA A 26 -1.75 -3.33 13.04
N ASP A 27 -2.00 -2.07 13.38
CA ASP A 27 -3.01 -1.63 14.31
C ASP A 27 -4.35 -1.47 13.60
N ILE A 28 -5.43 -1.94 14.20
CA ILE A 28 -6.79 -1.81 13.64
C ILE A 28 -7.36 -0.40 13.84
N ARG A 29 -6.87 0.38 14.81
CA ARG A 29 -7.43 1.69 15.18
C ARG A 29 -7.50 2.71 14.02
N PRO A 30 -6.51 2.81 13.12
CA PRO A 30 -6.63 3.64 11.93
C PRO A 30 -7.84 3.27 11.06
N LEU A 31 -8.09 1.97 10.84
CA LEU A 31 -9.27 1.47 10.14
C LEU A 31 -10.56 1.88 10.85
N ILE A 32 -10.63 1.69 12.18
CA ILE A 32 -11.79 2.13 12.98
C ILE A 32 -12.07 3.63 12.81
N ARG A 33 -11.02 4.46 12.85
CA ARG A 33 -11.15 5.91 12.65
C ARG A 33 -11.66 6.23 11.25
N SER A 34 -11.07 5.63 10.21
CA SER A 34 -11.51 5.87 8.82
C SER A 34 -12.95 5.45 8.58
N LEU A 35 -13.44 4.40 9.26
CA LEU A 35 -14.85 4.00 9.19
C LEU A 35 -15.79 5.01 9.84
N ARG A 36 -15.40 5.55 11.00
CA ARG A 36 -16.15 6.63 11.66
C ARG A 36 -16.23 7.89 10.78
N ASP A 37 -15.10 8.30 10.21
CA ASP A 37 -15.01 9.49 9.35
C ASP A 37 -15.84 9.30 8.06
N HIS A 38 -15.81 8.10 7.47
CA HIS A 38 -16.60 7.79 6.28
C HIS A 38 -18.11 7.87 6.54
N HIS A 39 -18.57 7.43 7.72
CA HIS A 39 -19.98 7.52 8.09
C HIS A 39 -20.49 8.97 8.06
N ILE A 40 -19.73 9.89 8.65
CA ILE A 40 -20.11 11.31 8.74
C ILE A 40 -20.37 11.90 7.35
N CYS A 41 -19.60 11.47 6.34
CA CYS A 41 -19.77 11.92 4.96
C CYS A 41 -20.89 11.22 4.18
N SER A 42 -21.43 10.09 4.67
CA SER A 42 -22.38 9.23 3.94
C SER A 42 -23.83 9.36 4.41
N ILE A 43 -24.12 10.16 5.44
CA ILE A 43 -25.49 10.39 5.90
C ILE A 43 -26.17 11.36 4.92
N ASP A 44 -27.23 10.90 4.27
CA ASP A 44 -28.11 11.75 3.48
C ASP A 44 -29.02 12.60 4.38
N ALA A 45 -29.52 13.72 3.87
CA ALA A 45 -30.42 14.62 4.60
C ALA A 45 -31.77 13.99 5.01
N THR A 46 -32.01 12.71 4.68
CA THR A 46 -33.28 12.01 4.93
C THR A 46 -33.27 11.10 6.16
N GLY A 47 -32.12 10.84 6.77
CA GLY A 47 -32.01 10.23 8.10
C GLY A 47 -32.61 8.82 8.23
N ARG A 48 -32.88 8.13 7.12
CA ARG A 48 -33.61 6.85 7.15
C ARG A 48 -32.63 5.68 7.31
N ARG A 49 -32.61 5.11 8.53
CA ARG A 49 -31.80 3.93 8.87
C ARG A 49 -32.37 2.68 8.18
N SER A 50 -31.57 2.03 7.33
CA SER A 50 -31.80 0.64 6.93
C SER A 50 -31.66 -0.24 8.18
N GLY A 51 -32.67 -1.07 8.49
CA GLY A 51 -32.72 -1.92 9.69
C GLY A 51 -31.77 -3.13 9.68
N ALA A 52 -30.74 -3.14 8.83
CA ALA A 52 -29.72 -4.18 8.78
C ALA A 52 -28.42 -3.71 9.45
N GLU A 53 -27.78 -4.58 10.22
CA GLU A 53 -26.42 -4.36 10.74
C GLU A 53 -25.45 -4.20 9.55
N PRO A 54 -24.78 -3.06 9.41
CA PRO A 54 -23.81 -2.86 8.35
C PRO A 54 -22.57 -3.72 8.58
N LEU A 55 -22.02 -4.33 7.53
CA LEU A 55 -20.75 -5.06 7.57
C LEU A 55 -19.81 -4.61 6.46
N ILE A 56 -18.54 -4.95 6.59
CA ILE A 56 -17.53 -4.73 5.55
C ILE A 56 -16.89 -6.06 5.23
N ARG A 57 -16.85 -6.46 3.96
CA ARG A 57 -16.07 -7.62 3.55
C ARG A 57 -14.63 -7.20 3.31
N MET A 58 -13.73 -7.89 3.99
CA MET A 58 -12.29 -7.72 3.89
C MET A 58 -11.72 -8.89 3.10
N THR A 59 -11.02 -8.58 2.00
CA THR A 59 -10.20 -9.54 1.26
C THR A 59 -8.76 -9.50 1.81
N GLY A 60 -8.25 -10.66 2.17
CA GLY A 60 -6.91 -10.90 2.65
C GLY A 60 -6.02 -11.53 1.57
N THR A 61 -4.78 -11.07 1.46
CA THR A 61 -3.73 -11.69 0.63
C THR A 61 -2.49 -11.99 1.47
N VAL A 62 -1.65 -12.94 1.05
CA VAL A 62 -0.42 -13.26 1.77
C VAL A 62 0.46 -12.01 1.86
N LYS A 63 0.85 -11.64 3.08
CA LYS A 63 1.91 -10.67 3.28
C LYS A 63 3.25 -11.33 2.93
N LEU A 64 3.89 -10.87 1.86
CA LEU A 64 5.21 -11.31 1.47
C LEU A 64 6.30 -10.57 2.27
N HIS A 65 7.42 -11.27 2.46
CA HIS A 65 8.62 -10.78 3.13
C HIS A 65 9.76 -10.64 2.12
N GLY A 66 9.70 -9.57 1.33
CA GLY A 66 10.73 -9.18 0.37
C GLY A 66 11.13 -7.73 0.60
N THR A 67 11.34 -6.99 -0.48
CA THR A 67 11.41 -5.53 -0.44
C THR A 67 10.26 -4.97 -1.25
N HIS A 68 9.69 -3.89 -0.74
CA HIS A 68 8.71 -3.11 -1.48
C HIS A 68 9.26 -2.67 -2.84
N ALA A 69 8.44 -2.81 -3.86
CA ALA A 69 8.77 -2.53 -5.23
C ALA A 69 7.51 -2.10 -5.98
N ASP A 70 7.51 -0.91 -6.56
CA ASP A 70 6.40 -0.43 -7.39
C ASP A 70 6.91 -0.22 -8.83
N ILE A 71 6.04 -0.44 -9.81
CA ILE A 71 6.30 -0.13 -11.22
C ILE A 71 5.23 0.83 -11.71
N ARG A 72 5.63 2.05 -12.05
CA ARG A 72 4.76 3.02 -12.72
C ARG A 72 4.91 2.86 -14.23
N VAL A 73 3.79 2.75 -14.93
CA VAL A 73 3.73 2.64 -16.38
C VAL A 73 2.85 3.76 -16.93
N ASP A 74 3.47 4.71 -17.64
CA ASP A 74 2.76 5.76 -18.35
C ASP A 74 2.45 5.26 -19.77
N LEU A 75 1.19 4.91 -20.03
CA LEU A 75 0.77 4.32 -21.31
C LEU A 75 0.76 5.37 -22.44
N ALA A 76 0.50 6.63 -22.09
CA ALA A 76 0.41 7.79 -22.97
C ALA A 76 1.63 8.10 -23.85
N GLY A 77 2.82 7.64 -23.45
CA GLY A 77 4.11 8.03 -24.07
C GLY A 77 4.91 6.85 -24.60
N GLY A 78 4.23 5.83 -25.13
CA GLY A 78 4.88 4.61 -25.61
C GLY A 78 5.28 3.63 -24.50
N GLY A 79 4.63 3.70 -23.33
CA GLY A 79 4.83 2.78 -22.21
C GLY A 79 6.11 3.08 -21.42
N ALA A 80 6.30 4.31 -20.95
CA ALA A 80 7.45 4.62 -20.09
C ALA A 80 7.32 3.84 -18.77
N VAL A 81 8.39 3.17 -18.35
CA VAL A 81 8.42 2.32 -17.15
C VAL A 81 9.37 2.94 -16.14
N VAL A 82 8.86 3.23 -14.94
CA VAL A 82 9.65 3.75 -13.82
C VAL A 82 9.56 2.78 -12.66
N ALA A 83 10.70 2.17 -12.32
CA ALA A 83 10.83 1.31 -11.14
C ALA A 83 10.98 2.19 -9.88
N GLN A 84 10.33 1.78 -8.80
CA GLN A 84 10.35 2.49 -7.52
C GLN A 84 10.60 1.51 -6.37
N SER A 85 11.22 2.01 -5.31
CA SER A 85 11.34 1.36 -4.00
C SER A 85 10.71 2.23 -2.94
N ARG A 86 10.58 1.73 -1.71
CA ARG A 86 9.90 2.42 -0.60
C ARG A 86 10.42 3.84 -0.38
N ASN A 87 11.70 4.07 -0.66
CA ASN A 87 12.37 5.32 -0.33
C ASN A 87 12.93 6.04 -1.56
N ASN A 88 12.76 5.48 -2.77
CA ASN A 88 13.18 6.09 -4.02
C ASN A 88 12.12 5.92 -5.11
N ALA A 89 11.53 7.05 -5.53
CA ALA A 89 10.48 7.13 -6.54
C ALA A 89 10.97 6.97 -8.00
N ALA A 90 12.29 6.90 -8.23
CA ALA A 90 12.87 6.67 -9.54
C ALA A 90 14.19 5.91 -9.41
N LEU A 91 14.10 4.58 -9.30
CA LEU A 91 15.26 3.71 -9.32
C LEU A 91 15.89 3.71 -10.71
N THR A 92 17.20 3.55 -10.74
CA THR A 92 17.98 3.32 -11.97
C THR A 92 18.91 2.14 -11.75
N PRO A 93 19.43 1.48 -12.80
CA PRO A 93 20.42 0.41 -12.61
C PRO A 93 21.67 0.86 -11.82
N ALA A 94 22.02 2.15 -11.85
CA ALA A 94 23.11 2.71 -11.05
C ALA A 94 22.73 2.95 -9.57
N ARG A 95 21.44 3.10 -9.27
CA ARG A 95 20.87 3.27 -7.93
C ARG A 95 19.74 2.26 -7.72
N ASP A 96 20.14 0.99 -7.77
CA ASP A 96 19.21 -0.14 -7.80
C ASP A 96 18.84 -0.62 -6.39
N ASN A 97 17.68 -1.26 -6.28
CA ASN A 97 17.25 -2.00 -5.11
C ASN A 97 17.23 -3.51 -5.40
N PHE A 98 18.36 -4.18 -5.19
CA PHE A 98 18.53 -5.63 -5.42
C PHE A 98 18.23 -6.06 -6.87
N ASP A 99 18.79 -5.33 -7.84
CA ASP A 99 18.66 -5.57 -9.28
C ASP A 99 17.22 -5.45 -9.82
N PHE A 100 16.32 -4.83 -9.04
CA PHE A 100 14.94 -4.60 -9.45
C PHE A 100 14.82 -3.57 -10.59
N ALA A 101 15.64 -2.52 -10.58
CA ALA A 101 15.63 -1.53 -11.66
C ALA A 101 16.16 -2.13 -12.97
N ALA A 102 17.25 -2.90 -12.88
CA ALA A 102 17.78 -3.69 -13.99
C ALA A 102 16.74 -4.70 -14.51
N PHE A 103 16.06 -5.42 -13.61
CA PHE A 103 14.97 -6.34 -13.96
C PHE A 103 13.86 -5.65 -14.75
N CYS A 104 13.42 -4.47 -14.30
CA CYS A 104 12.38 -3.71 -14.98
C CYS A 104 12.83 -3.20 -16.36
N ALA A 105 14.08 -2.74 -16.48
CA ALA A 105 14.63 -2.28 -17.75
C ALA A 105 14.67 -3.42 -18.79
N GLU A 106 15.15 -4.61 -18.39
CA GLU A 106 15.21 -5.80 -19.25
C GLU A 106 13.82 -6.29 -19.67
N ARG A 107 12.82 -6.15 -18.80
CA ARG A 107 11.44 -6.67 -19.01
C ARG A 107 10.43 -5.62 -19.41
N ARG A 108 10.89 -4.44 -19.85
CA ARG A 108 10.02 -3.33 -20.24
C ARG A 108 8.86 -3.77 -21.16
N PRO A 109 9.07 -4.57 -22.24
CA PRO A 109 7.96 -4.98 -23.11
C PRO A 109 6.88 -5.80 -22.38
N ALA A 110 7.28 -6.75 -21.53
CA ALA A 110 6.36 -7.57 -20.75
C ALA A 110 5.59 -6.74 -19.71
N ILE A 111 6.26 -5.80 -19.06
CA ILE A 111 5.65 -4.88 -18.09
C ILE A 111 4.60 -3.99 -18.75
N VAL A 112 4.92 -3.40 -19.91
CA VAL A 112 3.98 -2.55 -20.66
C VAL A 112 2.77 -3.37 -21.11
N LYS A 113 2.98 -4.60 -21.61
CA LYS A 113 1.89 -5.51 -21.97
C LYS A 113 1.01 -5.85 -20.77
N LEU A 114 1.60 -6.12 -19.60
CA LEU A 114 0.87 -6.40 -18.36
C LEU A 114 0.02 -5.19 -17.94
N ALA A 115 0.58 -3.98 -17.97
CA ALA A 115 -0.15 -2.75 -17.69
C ALA A 115 -1.30 -2.49 -18.68
N GLY A 116 -1.11 -2.83 -19.97
CA GLY A 116 -2.19 -2.79 -20.97
C GLY A 116 -3.34 -3.74 -20.61
N ARG A 117 -3.04 -4.95 -20.11
CA ARG A 117 -4.07 -5.88 -19.60
C ARG A 117 -4.79 -5.33 -18.37
N VAL A 118 -4.07 -4.69 -17.45
CA VAL A 118 -4.68 -3.99 -16.29
C VAL A 118 -5.65 -2.92 -16.77
N ARG A 119 -5.24 -2.06 -17.70
CA ARG A 119 -6.12 -1.04 -18.29
C ARG A 119 -7.36 -1.65 -18.93
N GLY A 120 -7.20 -2.70 -19.74
CA GLY A 120 -8.32 -3.38 -20.39
C GLY A 120 -9.32 -3.93 -19.36
N ARG A 121 -8.82 -4.58 -18.29
CA ARG A 121 -9.67 -5.05 -17.19
C ARG A 121 -10.36 -3.91 -16.46
N TRP A 122 -9.64 -2.83 -16.18
CA TRP A 122 -10.19 -1.64 -15.53
C TRP A 122 -11.33 -1.01 -16.35
N ARG A 123 -11.15 -0.78 -17.66
CA ARG A 123 -12.23 -0.30 -18.55
C ARG A 123 -13.43 -1.24 -18.55
N GLY A 124 -13.21 -2.55 -18.54
CA GLY A 124 -14.27 -3.55 -18.40
C GLY A 124 -15.08 -3.37 -17.12
N LEU A 125 -14.40 -3.24 -15.98
CA LEU A 125 -15.03 -3.01 -14.67
C LEU A 125 -15.77 -1.66 -14.61
N GLU A 126 -15.23 -0.59 -15.20
CA GLU A 126 -15.92 0.71 -15.26
C GLU A 126 -17.21 0.64 -16.09
N ARG A 127 -17.21 -0.12 -17.20
CA ARG A 127 -18.43 -0.39 -17.96
C ARG A 127 -19.45 -1.21 -17.16
N GLU A 128 -19.01 -2.20 -16.39
CA GLU A 128 -19.86 -2.96 -15.47
C GLU A 128 -20.50 -2.04 -14.42
N ARG A 129 -19.70 -1.19 -13.75
CA ARG A 129 -20.19 -0.19 -12.78
C ARG A 129 -21.17 0.81 -13.41
N GLY A 130 -20.87 1.29 -14.62
CA GLY A 130 -21.73 2.19 -15.38
C GLY A 130 -23.08 1.55 -15.72
N ARG A 131 -23.08 0.27 -16.13
CA ARG A 131 -24.30 -0.52 -16.38
C ARG A 131 -25.14 -0.76 -15.13
N GLU A 132 -24.49 -0.95 -13.97
CA GLU A 132 -25.17 -1.10 -12.69
C GLU A 132 -25.68 0.24 -12.11
N GLY A 133 -25.05 1.37 -12.49
CA GLY A 133 -25.37 2.73 -12.02
C GLY A 133 -26.30 3.54 -12.91
N TRP A 134 -26.52 3.17 -14.18
CA TRP A 134 -27.31 3.97 -15.14
C TRP A 134 -28.73 3.44 -15.36
N GLY A 135 -29.50 3.47 -14.27
CA GLY A 135 -30.94 3.70 -14.31
C GLY A 135 -31.27 5.17 -14.05
N ARG A 136 -31.17 6.00 -15.09
CA ARG A 136 -31.57 7.43 -15.21
C ARG A 136 -30.61 8.53 -14.73
N ARG A 137 -30.35 9.40 -15.72
CA ARG A 137 -30.43 10.88 -15.68
C ARG A 137 -29.08 11.60 -15.69
N LEU A 138 -28.47 11.76 -16.86
CA LEU A 138 -27.94 13.05 -17.34
C LEU A 138 -27.47 12.94 -18.80
N ALA A 139 -28.37 13.17 -19.75
CA ALA A 139 -28.08 13.76 -21.06
C ALA A 139 -29.40 14.07 -21.76
N ARG A 140 -29.46 15.20 -22.47
CA ARG A 140 -30.60 15.78 -23.22
C ARG A 140 -31.57 16.63 -22.40
N ARG A 141 -31.03 17.74 -21.88
CA ARG A 141 -31.76 19.02 -21.85
C ARG A 141 -30.90 20.07 -22.55
N THR A 142 -30.96 20.06 -23.88
CA THR A 142 -30.67 21.22 -24.72
C THR A 142 -31.73 21.27 -25.81
N CYS A 143 -32.33 22.45 -25.94
CA CYS A 143 -33.50 22.76 -26.73
C CYS A 143 -33.28 22.62 -28.24
N LYS A 144 -34.27 22.11 -28.96
CA LYS A 144 -34.90 22.86 -30.06
C LYS A 144 -36.26 22.25 -30.44
N LYS A 145 -37.09 23.14 -30.97
CA LYS A 145 -38.53 23.06 -31.23
C LYS A 145 -38.86 22.13 -32.41
N ASP A 146 -40.07 21.59 -32.35
CA ASP A 146 -41.08 21.48 -33.41
C ASP A 146 -40.59 21.81 -34.84
N ASP A 147 -40.64 20.84 -35.75
CA ASP A 147 -41.69 20.75 -36.79
C ASP A 147 -41.59 19.39 -37.49
N ASP A 148 -42.72 19.03 -38.11
CA ASP A 148 -43.18 17.71 -38.53
C ASP A 148 -42.53 17.12 -39.80
N GLU A 149 -42.78 15.82 -39.97
CA GLU A 149 -42.87 15.08 -41.25
C GLU A 149 -41.59 14.92 -42.10
N GLU A 150 -40.99 13.73 -42.06
CA GLU A 150 -41.05 12.75 -43.18
C GLU A 150 -40.35 11.44 -42.76
N GLU A 151 -41.07 10.35 -43.02
CA GLU A 151 -40.67 8.96 -42.82
C GLU A 151 -39.79 8.46 -43.98
N GLU A 152 -39.02 7.41 -43.67
CA GLU A 152 -38.42 6.43 -44.58
C GLU A 152 -37.06 6.74 -45.25
N GLU A 153 -36.23 5.69 -45.23
CA GLU A 153 -34.95 5.49 -45.94
C GLU A 153 -33.70 6.11 -45.32
N GLU A 154 -33.05 5.37 -44.40
CA GLU A 154 -31.58 5.28 -44.25
C GLU A 154 -31.22 4.18 -43.20
N GLU A 155 -31.68 2.95 -43.41
CA GLU A 155 -31.20 1.76 -42.68
C GLU A 155 -30.26 0.96 -43.60
N GLU A 156 -29.11 1.50 -44.00
CA GLU A 156 -28.04 0.68 -44.63
C GLU A 156 -26.66 1.39 -44.74
N GLU A 157 -26.25 2.28 -43.83
CA GLU A 157 -24.86 2.79 -43.78
C GLU A 157 -24.29 3.03 -42.36
N GLU A 158 -24.76 2.32 -41.31
CA GLU A 158 -24.22 2.45 -39.94
C GLU A 158 -23.20 1.37 -39.51
N GLU A 159 -22.75 0.46 -40.40
CA GLU A 159 -21.86 -0.65 -40.00
C GLU A 159 -20.35 -0.48 -40.29
N GLU A 160 -19.86 0.64 -40.85
CA GLU A 160 -18.42 0.77 -41.15
C GLU A 160 -17.73 2.09 -40.72
N GLU A 161 -18.19 2.76 -39.67
CA GLU A 161 -17.39 3.81 -38.97
C GLU A 161 -17.34 3.66 -37.43
N GLU A 162 -17.17 2.45 -36.91
CA GLU A 162 -16.50 2.27 -35.60
C GLU A 162 -14.97 2.44 -35.78
N LYS A 163 -14.53 3.62 -36.21
CA LYS A 163 -13.13 4.02 -36.12
C LYS A 163 -12.79 4.24 -34.65
N ASN A 164 -12.01 3.31 -34.09
CA ASN A 164 -11.17 3.40 -32.89
C ASN A 164 -11.01 4.78 -32.19
N ASP A 165 -12.08 5.30 -31.57
CA ASP A 165 -11.98 6.43 -30.63
C ASP A 165 -11.42 5.99 -29.25
N ASP A 166 -11.34 4.67 -29.00
CA ASP A 166 -10.80 4.11 -27.75
C ASP A 166 -9.27 4.32 -27.58
N ASP A 167 -8.54 4.50 -28.68
CA ASP A 167 -7.08 4.65 -28.68
C ASP A 167 -6.62 6.07 -28.28
N ASP A 168 -7.46 7.10 -28.45
CA ASP A 168 -7.04 8.48 -28.21
C ASP A 168 -7.07 8.90 -26.73
N ASP A 169 -7.84 8.18 -25.91
CA ASP A 169 -7.96 8.40 -24.46
C ASP A 169 -6.83 7.68 -23.67
N ASP A 170 -6.05 6.83 -24.32
CA ASP A 170 -4.88 6.18 -23.72
C ASP A 170 -3.75 7.17 -23.40
N ARG A 171 -3.78 8.38 -24.01
CA ARG A 171 -2.83 9.47 -23.78
C ARG A 171 -2.84 10.02 -22.35
N ASN A 172 -3.72 9.53 -21.48
CA ASN A 172 -3.90 10.06 -20.13
C ASN A 172 -3.89 8.99 -19.03
N ILE A 173 -3.63 7.72 -19.34
CA ILE A 173 -3.67 6.65 -18.32
C ILE A 173 -2.27 6.29 -17.82
N THR A 174 -2.11 6.37 -16.50
CA THR A 174 -0.95 5.82 -15.76
C THR A 174 -1.39 4.62 -14.94
N VAL A 175 -0.69 3.50 -15.09
CA VAL A 175 -0.91 2.30 -14.28
C VAL A 175 0.20 2.15 -13.26
N ILE A 176 -0.18 1.95 -12.00
CA ILE A 176 0.73 1.70 -10.88
C ILE A 176 0.56 0.24 -10.48
N LEU A 177 1.60 -0.54 -10.70
CA LEU A 177 1.74 -1.93 -10.29
C LEU A 177 2.50 -1.95 -8.97
N ALA A 178 1.79 -1.97 -7.84
CA ALA A 178 2.40 -2.02 -6.52
C ALA A 178 2.65 -3.45 -6.10
N GLY A 179 3.84 -3.74 -5.57
CA GLY A 179 4.24 -5.12 -5.37
C GLY A 179 5.36 -5.35 -4.38
N GLU A 180 5.79 -6.61 -4.36
CA GLU A 180 6.91 -7.08 -3.57
C GLU A 180 7.94 -7.72 -4.50
N TRP A 181 9.19 -7.27 -4.39
CA TRP A 181 10.34 -7.93 -4.98
C TRP A 181 10.87 -8.97 -4.00
N ILE A 182 10.86 -10.25 -4.41
CA ILE A 182 11.15 -11.39 -3.53
C ILE A 182 12.20 -12.35 -4.12
N GLY A 183 12.82 -13.15 -3.25
CA GLY A 183 13.80 -14.15 -3.62
C GLY A 183 15.18 -13.93 -3.00
N ASN A 184 16.15 -14.68 -3.50
CA ASN A 184 17.45 -14.86 -2.86
C ASN A 184 18.20 -13.54 -2.64
N GLY A 185 18.70 -13.35 -1.42
CA GLY A 185 19.54 -12.22 -1.03
C GLY A 185 18.81 -10.91 -0.73
N ILE A 186 17.47 -10.88 -0.79
CA ILE A 186 16.70 -9.66 -0.47
C ILE A 186 16.51 -9.51 1.05
N GLN A 187 16.05 -10.55 1.74
CA GLN A 187 15.84 -10.52 3.19
C GLN A 187 16.90 -11.36 3.94
N ALA A 188 17.47 -10.78 4.99
CA ALA A 188 18.53 -11.41 5.78
C ALA A 188 18.04 -12.63 6.59
N ARG A 189 16.74 -12.66 6.93
CA ARG A 189 16.13 -13.59 7.86
C ARG A 189 15.70 -14.92 7.18
N PRO A 190 16.19 -16.10 7.64
CA PRO A 190 16.01 -17.38 6.94
C PRO A 190 14.63 -18.05 7.07
N HIS A 191 13.59 -17.34 7.51
CA HIS A 191 12.36 -17.96 8.01
C HIS A 191 11.13 -17.79 7.11
N THR A 192 11.28 -17.39 5.85
CA THR A 192 10.15 -17.41 4.90
C THR A 192 10.37 -18.37 3.75
N ALA A 193 9.29 -19.04 3.31
CA ALA A 193 9.32 -19.97 2.19
C ALA A 193 9.90 -19.33 0.91
N ILE A 194 9.67 -18.04 0.72
CA ILE A 194 10.02 -17.30 -0.49
C ILE A 194 11.47 -16.81 -0.54
N ARG A 195 12.22 -16.90 0.57
CA ARG A 195 13.55 -16.29 0.68
C ARG A 195 14.53 -16.83 -0.35
N ASN A 196 14.55 -18.14 -0.54
CA ASN A 196 15.56 -18.80 -1.38
C ASN A 196 15.10 -18.97 -2.83
N LEU A 197 13.98 -18.36 -3.23
CA LEU A 197 13.52 -18.41 -4.61
C LEU A 197 14.59 -17.79 -5.51
N SER A 198 15.00 -18.58 -6.50
CA SER A 198 15.93 -18.19 -7.53
C SER A 198 15.39 -18.66 -8.88
N PRO A 199 15.30 -17.78 -9.88
CA PRO A 199 15.65 -16.36 -9.82
C PRO A 199 14.67 -15.53 -8.97
N ARG A 200 15.06 -14.29 -8.59
CA ARG A 200 14.15 -13.32 -7.95
C ARG A 200 12.95 -13.03 -8.83
N LEU A 201 11.83 -12.62 -8.24
CA LEU A 201 10.60 -12.34 -8.98
C LEU A 201 9.82 -11.19 -8.37
N PHE A 202 9.00 -10.55 -9.20
CA PHE A 202 8.10 -9.47 -8.79
C PHE A 202 6.70 -10.04 -8.58
N VAL A 203 6.06 -9.67 -7.47
CA VAL A 203 4.68 -10.05 -7.17
C VAL A 203 3.81 -8.80 -7.08
N LEU A 204 2.81 -8.72 -7.96
CA LEU A 204 1.78 -7.70 -7.95
C LEU A 204 0.84 -7.91 -6.74
N CYS A 205 0.83 -6.93 -5.84
CA CYS A 205 0.06 -6.95 -4.60
C CYS A 205 -1.06 -5.90 -4.59
N GLY A 206 -0.96 -4.87 -5.44
CA GLY A 206 -1.95 -3.81 -5.55
C GLY A 206 -1.89 -3.12 -6.90
N ILE A 207 -3.03 -2.58 -7.34
CA ILE A 207 -3.16 -1.88 -8.61
C ILE A 207 -3.81 -0.53 -8.35
N ARG A 208 -3.29 0.50 -9.01
CA ARG A 208 -3.97 1.80 -9.09
C ARG A 208 -3.90 2.30 -10.53
N VAL A 209 -5.03 2.76 -11.03
CA VAL A 209 -5.15 3.37 -12.35
C VAL A 209 -5.41 4.86 -12.13
N VAL A 210 -4.60 5.70 -12.78
CA VAL A 210 -4.73 7.15 -12.70
C VAL A 210 -5.04 7.65 -14.10
N VAL A 211 -6.22 8.25 -14.26
CA VAL A 211 -6.63 8.94 -15.47
C VAL A 211 -6.37 10.43 -15.28
N VAL A 212 -5.54 11.00 -16.14
CA VAL A 212 -5.19 12.42 -16.14
C VAL A 212 -6.10 13.12 -17.14
N ASN A 213 -7.22 13.70 -16.75
CA ASN A 213 -8.02 14.46 -17.72
C ASN A 213 -7.21 15.68 -18.20
N GLY A 214 -6.69 15.65 -19.44
CA GLY A 214 -6.17 16.78 -20.21
C GLY A 214 -5.20 17.75 -19.50
N ALA A 215 -3.90 17.59 -19.79
CA ALA A 215 -2.82 18.59 -19.71
C ALA A 215 -2.98 19.80 -18.77
N GLY A 216 -2.23 19.82 -17.66
CA GLY A 216 -1.59 21.06 -17.18
C GLY A 216 -2.45 22.29 -16.92
N ALA A 217 -3.78 22.18 -16.79
CA ALA A 217 -4.60 23.26 -16.30
C ALA A 217 -4.21 23.48 -14.84
N ALA A 218 -3.70 24.68 -14.53
CA ALA A 218 -3.80 25.20 -13.18
C ALA A 218 -5.24 24.96 -12.69
N PRO A 219 -5.44 24.61 -11.40
CA PRO A 219 -6.79 24.51 -10.87
C PRO A 219 -7.55 25.76 -11.31
N PRO A 220 -8.77 25.66 -11.86
CA PRO A 220 -9.56 26.85 -12.14
C PRO A 220 -9.54 27.69 -10.86
N GLU A 221 -9.29 28.99 -10.95
CA GLU A 221 -9.14 29.88 -9.78
C GLU A 221 -10.40 29.89 -8.88
N GLU A 222 -11.47 29.21 -9.32
CA GLU A 222 -12.76 28.99 -8.64
C GLU A 222 -13.00 27.51 -8.21
N GLU A 223 -11.99 26.64 -8.16
CA GLU A 223 -12.18 25.26 -7.65
C GLU A 223 -12.35 25.33 -6.11
N GLY A 224 -13.59 25.22 -5.64
CA GLY A 224 -13.89 25.22 -4.20
C GLY A 224 -13.25 24.04 -3.47
N ASP A 225 -12.93 24.23 -2.19
CA ASP A 225 -12.23 23.25 -1.32
C ASP A 225 -12.84 21.83 -1.39
N GLU A 226 -14.15 21.71 -1.57
CA GLU A 226 -14.88 20.44 -1.68
C GLU A 226 -14.58 19.67 -2.98
N GLU A 227 -14.46 20.35 -4.11
CA GLU A 227 -14.17 19.76 -5.41
C GLU A 227 -12.70 19.31 -5.49
N HIS A 228 -11.80 20.14 -4.98
CA HIS A 228 -10.40 19.77 -4.77
C HIS A 228 -10.28 18.55 -3.85
N HIS A 229 -10.99 18.54 -2.72
CA HIS A 229 -11.01 17.39 -1.80
C HIS A 229 -11.58 16.13 -2.46
N ARG A 230 -12.63 16.24 -3.27
CA ARG A 230 -13.24 15.10 -3.99
C ARG A 230 -12.27 14.52 -5.01
N ARG A 231 -11.56 15.37 -5.76
CA ARG A 231 -10.55 14.98 -6.75
C ARG A 231 -9.32 14.32 -6.09
N VAL A 232 -8.85 14.86 -4.97
CA VAL A 232 -7.77 14.27 -4.16
C VAL A 232 -8.21 12.93 -3.53
N LYS A 233 -9.47 12.80 -3.09
CA LYS A 233 -10.03 11.55 -2.57
C LYS A 233 -10.18 10.47 -3.66
N ALA A 234 -10.68 10.83 -4.84
CA ALA A 234 -10.73 9.93 -6.00
C ALA A 234 -9.33 9.50 -6.46
N ALA A 235 -8.35 10.39 -6.37
CA ALA A 235 -6.97 10.07 -6.69
C ALA A 235 -6.39 8.98 -5.77
N ALA A 236 -6.87 8.76 -4.54
CA ALA A 236 -6.26 7.84 -3.57
C ALA A 236 -6.83 6.40 -3.57
N VAL A 237 -7.80 6.09 -4.44
CA VAL A 237 -8.47 4.78 -4.49
C VAL A 237 -7.61 3.75 -5.23
N TRP A 238 -7.56 2.54 -4.68
CA TRP A 238 -6.89 1.39 -5.27
C TRP A 238 -7.89 0.37 -5.77
N GLU A 239 -7.53 -0.36 -6.82
CA GLU A 239 -8.36 -1.42 -7.35
C GLU A 239 -8.33 -2.65 -6.42
N PRO A 240 -9.47 -3.30 -6.13
CA PRO A 240 -9.49 -4.57 -5.41
C PRO A 240 -8.73 -5.64 -6.20
N ILE A 241 -7.58 -6.08 -5.67
CA ILE A 241 -6.65 -6.95 -6.39
C ILE A 241 -7.27 -8.29 -6.83
N GLU A 242 -8.29 -8.75 -6.12
CA GLU A 242 -9.06 -9.96 -6.46
C GLU A 242 -9.75 -9.85 -7.83
N ARG A 243 -10.15 -8.65 -8.26
CA ARG A 243 -10.74 -8.41 -9.60
C ARG A 243 -9.72 -8.50 -10.75
N TYR A 244 -8.43 -8.63 -10.42
CA TYR A 244 -7.30 -8.69 -11.33
C TYR A 244 -6.48 -9.98 -11.13
N ALA A 245 -7.09 -11.03 -10.54
CA ALA A 245 -6.42 -12.26 -10.15
C ALA A 245 -5.73 -13.00 -11.32
N ASP A 246 -6.18 -12.80 -12.56
CA ASP A 246 -5.64 -13.41 -13.78
C ASP A 246 -4.49 -12.61 -14.42
N ILE A 247 -4.19 -11.42 -13.90
CA ILE A 247 -3.17 -10.53 -14.45
C ILE A 247 -1.78 -10.95 -13.94
N SER A 248 -1.05 -11.68 -14.77
CA SER A 248 0.33 -12.12 -14.56
C SER A 248 1.07 -12.38 -15.89
N ASP A 249 2.39 -12.43 -15.85
CA ASP A 249 3.27 -12.90 -16.92
C ASP A 249 4.43 -13.70 -16.29
N GLU A 250 4.16 -14.97 -16.00
CA GLU A 250 5.10 -15.86 -15.29
C GLU A 250 6.41 -16.11 -16.06
N PRO A 251 6.42 -16.31 -17.40
CA PRO A 251 7.66 -16.36 -18.16
C PRO A 251 8.53 -15.11 -17.98
N ALA A 252 7.91 -13.93 -17.86
CA ALA A 252 8.61 -12.70 -17.53
C ALA A 252 8.94 -12.53 -16.03
N ARG A 253 8.56 -13.49 -15.16
CA ARG A 253 8.68 -13.44 -13.70
C ARG A 253 7.86 -12.32 -13.03
N LEU A 254 6.72 -11.99 -13.62
CA LEU A 254 5.73 -11.05 -13.11
C LEU A 254 4.51 -11.85 -12.60
N TYR A 255 4.43 -12.05 -11.29
CA TYR A 255 3.39 -12.88 -10.67
C TYR A 255 2.29 -12.00 -10.06
N ASN A 256 1.11 -12.58 -9.88
CA ASN A 256 0.03 -11.98 -9.10
C ASN A 256 -0.01 -12.62 -7.72
N ILE A 257 -0.28 -11.82 -6.67
CA ILE A 257 -0.44 -12.34 -5.31
C ILE A 257 -1.57 -13.38 -5.19
N SER A 258 -2.56 -13.33 -6.10
CA SER A 258 -3.65 -14.30 -6.23
C SER A 258 -3.18 -15.76 -6.31
N ARG A 259 -1.95 -16.01 -6.73
CA ARG A 259 -1.35 -17.36 -6.76
C ARG A 259 -1.31 -18.01 -5.37
N GLY A 260 -1.26 -17.19 -4.31
CA GLY A 260 -1.36 -17.63 -2.92
C GLY A 260 -2.79 -17.81 -2.40
N GLY A 261 -3.80 -17.56 -3.23
CA GLY A 261 -5.21 -17.54 -2.85
C GLY A 261 -5.64 -16.26 -2.14
N PHE A 262 -6.94 -16.16 -1.89
CA PHE A 262 -7.56 -15.09 -1.13
C PHE A 262 -8.15 -15.62 0.17
N PHE A 263 -8.17 -14.76 1.18
CA PHE A 263 -8.86 -14.98 2.44
C PHE A 263 -10.00 -13.99 2.55
N HIS A 264 -11.11 -14.36 3.18
CA HIS A 264 -12.26 -13.46 3.33
C HIS A 264 -12.70 -13.44 4.77
N LEU A 265 -12.94 -12.23 5.30
CA LEU A 265 -13.50 -12.01 6.63
C LEU A 265 -14.52 -10.87 6.57
N GLU A 266 -15.48 -10.91 7.48
CA GLU A 266 -16.44 -9.83 7.67
C GLU A 266 -16.09 -9.06 8.93
N LEU A 267 -16.02 -7.73 8.81
CA LEU A 267 -15.98 -6.82 9.95
C LEU A 267 -17.37 -6.24 10.13
N LYS A 268 -18.06 -6.71 11.17
CA LYS A 268 -19.35 -6.17 11.57
C LYS A 268 -19.20 -4.76 12.12
N VAL A 269 -20.15 -3.91 11.80
CA VAL A 269 -20.20 -2.52 12.23
C VAL A 269 -21.54 -2.30 12.93
N SER A 270 -21.51 -2.02 14.24
CA SER A 270 -22.74 -1.78 14.99
C SER A 270 -23.25 -0.36 14.76
N THR A 271 -24.58 -0.22 14.78
CA THR A 271 -25.28 1.07 14.72
C THR A 271 -25.94 1.45 16.04
N THR A 272 -25.66 0.69 17.10
CA THR A 272 -26.13 0.98 18.46
C THR A 272 -24.97 1.63 19.21
N THR A 273 -25.01 2.93 19.55
CA THR A 273 -25.85 3.49 20.61
C THR A 273 -26.00 5.02 20.45
N THR A 274 -26.97 5.58 21.18
CA THR A 274 -27.52 6.94 21.37
C THR A 274 -26.59 8.17 21.38
N THR A 275 -25.39 8.10 20.84
CA THR A 275 -24.53 9.28 20.62
C THR A 275 -24.65 9.73 19.17
N THR A 276 -24.78 11.03 18.97
CA THR A 276 -24.96 11.75 17.71
C THR A 276 -23.79 11.58 16.69
N HIS A 277 -22.97 10.53 16.81
CA HIS A 277 -21.67 10.38 16.16
C HIS A 277 -21.42 8.96 15.66
N GLY A 278 -21.56 8.71 14.35
CA GLY A 278 -20.79 7.66 13.67
C GLY A 278 -21.32 6.22 13.72
N TYR A 279 -20.71 5.37 12.89
CA TYR A 279 -20.63 3.93 13.10
C TYR A 279 -19.78 3.64 14.34
N ASP A 280 -20.22 2.74 15.22
CA ASP A 280 -19.40 2.22 16.30
C ASP A 280 -19.09 0.75 16.07
N LEU A 281 -17.83 0.38 16.26
CA LEU A 281 -17.44 -1.02 16.28
C LEU A 281 -17.55 -1.50 17.71
N ASP A 282 -18.35 -2.55 17.95
CA ASP A 282 -18.36 -3.23 19.23
C ASP A 282 -16.96 -3.83 19.47
N ASP A 283 -16.40 -3.63 20.66
CA ASP A 283 -15.14 -4.25 21.07
C ASP A 283 -15.19 -5.78 20.86
N ALA A 284 -16.35 -6.40 21.02
CA ALA A 284 -16.57 -7.82 20.75
C ALA A 284 -16.42 -8.17 19.25
N ASP A 285 -16.96 -7.34 18.35
CA ASP A 285 -16.87 -7.54 16.89
C ASP A 285 -15.43 -7.34 16.40
N VAL A 286 -14.74 -6.31 16.90
CA VAL A 286 -13.32 -6.05 16.62
C VAL A 286 -12.47 -7.23 17.11
N ALA A 287 -12.70 -7.70 18.34
CA ALA A 287 -11.98 -8.83 18.90
C ALA A 287 -12.23 -10.11 18.09
N SER A 288 -13.48 -10.35 17.66
CA SER A 288 -13.86 -11.49 16.84
C SER A 288 -13.15 -11.46 15.48
N PHE A 289 -13.17 -10.33 14.79
CA PHE A 289 -12.46 -10.14 13.52
C PHE A 289 -10.95 -10.39 13.68
N LEU A 290 -10.31 -9.78 14.68
CA LEU A 290 -8.88 -9.95 14.92
C LEU A 290 -8.52 -11.39 15.30
N ALA A 291 -9.37 -12.08 16.07
CA ALA A 291 -9.16 -13.49 16.41
C ALA A 291 -9.23 -14.38 15.16
N ALA A 292 -10.18 -14.13 14.25
CA ALA A 292 -10.26 -14.81 12.97
C ALA A 292 -9.05 -14.51 12.07
N ALA A 293 -8.65 -13.25 11.96
CA ALA A 293 -7.49 -12.82 11.17
C ALA A 293 -6.18 -13.45 11.68
N ARG A 294 -6.00 -13.55 13.01
CA ARG A 294 -4.83 -14.19 13.64
C ARG A 294 -4.80 -15.71 13.40
N ARG A 295 -5.95 -16.38 13.42
CA ARG A 295 -6.03 -17.81 13.05
C ARG A 295 -5.56 -18.05 11.61
N LEU A 296 -6.04 -17.25 10.68
CA LEU A 296 -5.62 -17.34 9.27
C LEU A 296 -4.14 -16.99 9.09
N THR A 297 -3.67 -15.98 9.80
CA THR A 297 -2.24 -15.60 9.84
C THR A 297 -1.38 -16.75 10.36
N SER A 298 -1.85 -17.48 11.37
CA SER A 298 -1.16 -18.64 11.92
C SER A 298 -1.11 -19.81 10.91
N ALA A 299 -2.16 -20.00 10.11
CA ALA A 299 -2.16 -20.97 9.02
C ALA A 299 -1.13 -20.60 7.93
N VAL A 300 -1.08 -19.32 7.53
CA VAL A 300 -0.07 -18.80 6.60
C VAL A 300 1.34 -18.95 7.17
N HIS A 301 1.52 -18.75 8.48
CA HIS A 301 2.80 -18.96 9.15
C HIS A 301 3.22 -20.43 9.16
N ALA A 302 2.29 -21.35 9.38
CA ALA A 302 2.60 -22.77 9.33
C ALA A 302 3.06 -23.21 7.93
N ARG A 303 2.42 -22.67 6.88
CA ARG A 303 2.80 -22.91 5.49
C ARG A 303 2.38 -21.74 4.61
N CYS A 304 3.36 -21.06 4.01
CA CYS A 304 3.09 -19.96 3.08
C CYS A 304 2.39 -20.47 1.82
N PRO A 305 1.15 -20.07 1.51
CA PRO A 305 0.45 -20.60 0.34
C PRO A 305 1.02 -20.03 -0.97
N PHE A 306 1.47 -18.77 -0.97
CA PHE A 306 2.19 -18.21 -2.12
C PHE A 306 3.50 -18.96 -2.39
N GLY A 307 4.31 -19.21 -1.34
CA GLY A 307 5.52 -20.01 -1.47
C GLY A 307 5.23 -21.42 -2.00
N ALA A 308 4.21 -22.08 -1.46
CA ALA A 308 3.78 -23.41 -1.88
C ALA A 308 3.38 -23.46 -3.35
N SER A 309 2.72 -22.42 -3.86
CA SER A 309 2.34 -22.30 -5.28
C SER A 309 3.54 -22.19 -6.24
N LEU A 310 4.74 -21.94 -5.72
CA LEU A 310 6.01 -21.91 -6.44
C LEU A 310 6.90 -23.12 -6.11
N GLY A 311 6.34 -24.14 -5.44
CA GLY A 311 7.08 -25.33 -5.01
C GLY A 311 7.99 -25.09 -3.80
N ALA A 312 7.92 -23.92 -3.14
CA ALA A 312 8.69 -23.65 -1.94
C ALA A 312 7.92 -24.03 -0.66
N SER A 313 8.64 -24.53 0.34
CA SER A 313 8.08 -24.86 1.65
C SER A 313 8.66 -23.97 2.73
N GLY A 314 7.85 -23.66 3.74
CA GLY A 314 8.26 -22.87 4.89
C GLY A 314 7.21 -21.84 5.31
N PRO A 315 7.56 -21.00 6.29
CA PRO A 315 6.60 -20.08 6.89
C PRO A 315 6.24 -18.91 5.97
N GLY A 316 5.03 -18.38 6.13
CA GLY A 316 4.65 -17.05 5.65
C GLY A 316 4.80 -15.98 6.74
N GLU A 317 4.87 -14.71 6.35
CA GLU A 317 4.96 -13.58 7.30
C GLU A 317 3.60 -13.24 7.91
N GLY A 318 2.55 -13.20 7.08
CA GLY A 318 1.20 -12.87 7.55
C GLY A 318 0.21 -12.59 6.43
N ILE A 319 -0.76 -11.72 6.69
CA ILE A 319 -1.84 -11.35 5.76
C ILE A 319 -1.98 -9.83 5.69
N VAL A 320 -2.25 -9.30 4.51
CA VAL A 320 -2.71 -7.92 4.28
C VAL A 320 -4.20 -7.96 3.95
N TRP A 321 -4.99 -7.16 4.66
CA TRP A 321 -6.44 -7.05 4.56
C TRP A 321 -6.83 -5.70 3.94
N THR A 322 -7.66 -5.75 2.91
CA THR A 322 -8.24 -4.57 2.24
C THR A 322 -9.74 -4.78 2.00
N PRO A 323 -10.55 -3.72 1.85
CA PRO A 323 -11.95 -3.88 1.44
C PRO A 323 -12.07 -4.67 0.13
N ALA A 324 -13.10 -5.52 0.02
CA ALA A 324 -13.33 -6.38 -1.16
C ALA A 324 -13.77 -5.59 -2.42
N GLY A 325 -14.18 -4.34 -2.26
CA GLY A 325 -14.71 -3.48 -3.32
C GLY A 325 -16.13 -3.03 -3.01
N PRO A 326 -16.81 -2.33 -3.94
CA PRO A 326 -18.18 -1.89 -3.71
C PRO A 326 -19.11 -3.09 -3.56
N PRO A 327 -20.16 -2.98 -2.71
CA PRO A 327 -21.16 -4.01 -2.55
C PRO A 327 -21.92 -4.27 -3.86
N THR A 328 -22.39 -5.50 -4.05
CA THR A 328 -23.33 -5.79 -5.14
C THR A 328 -24.73 -5.36 -4.72
N ARG A 329 -25.58 -4.98 -5.68
CA ARG A 329 -26.95 -4.53 -5.40
C ARG A 329 -27.71 -5.56 -4.56
N GLY A 330 -28.12 -5.16 -3.35
CA GLY A 330 -28.86 -6.02 -2.40
C GLY A 330 -28.01 -6.58 -1.26
N ASP A 331 -26.68 -6.38 -1.29
CA ASP A 331 -25.82 -6.70 -0.16
C ASP A 331 -26.06 -5.76 1.04
N ARG A 332 -25.85 -6.28 2.25
CA ARG A 332 -25.88 -5.52 3.52
C ARG A 332 -24.53 -4.86 3.84
N GLU A 333 -23.70 -4.69 2.84
CA GLU A 333 -22.31 -4.26 2.97
C GLU A 333 -22.18 -2.74 2.81
N LEU A 334 -21.29 -2.15 3.61
CA LEU A 334 -20.94 -0.74 3.50
C LEU A 334 -20.09 -0.51 2.25
N ASP A 335 -20.49 0.47 1.45
CA ASP A 335 -19.66 0.96 0.35
C ASP A 335 -18.51 1.79 0.92
N VAL A 336 -17.38 1.13 1.17
CA VAL A 336 -16.14 1.76 1.62
C VAL A 336 -15.09 1.71 0.52
N PRO A 337 -14.32 2.79 0.29
CA PRO A 337 -13.31 2.79 -0.75
C PRO A 337 -12.16 1.87 -0.33
N ASN A 338 -11.57 1.18 -1.30
CA ASN A 338 -10.31 0.50 -1.11
C ASN A 338 -9.17 1.52 -1.07
N ALA A 339 -8.99 2.14 0.10
CA ALA A 339 -8.03 3.21 0.33
C ALA A 339 -7.20 2.96 1.60
N PRO A 340 -6.02 3.58 1.74
CA PRO A 340 -5.02 3.22 2.75
C PRO A 340 -5.51 3.28 4.20
N GLY A 341 -6.46 4.17 4.49
CA GLY A 341 -7.08 4.27 5.81
C GLY A 341 -7.89 3.03 6.21
N PHE A 342 -8.33 2.24 5.23
CA PHE A 342 -9.15 1.03 5.43
C PHE A 342 -8.32 -0.26 5.37
N TRP A 343 -6.99 -0.18 5.34
CA TRP A 343 -6.13 -1.36 5.23
C TRP A 343 -5.54 -1.75 6.58
N LEU A 344 -5.29 -3.05 6.75
CA LEU A 344 -4.68 -3.62 7.94
C LEU A 344 -3.75 -4.76 7.56
N LYS A 345 -2.64 -4.95 8.28
CA LYS A 345 -1.82 -6.17 8.19
C LYS A 345 -1.85 -6.95 9.51
N THR A 346 -1.93 -8.27 9.43
CA THR A 346 -1.72 -9.16 10.58
C THR A 346 -0.48 -9.99 10.33
N LYS A 347 0.41 -10.10 11.32
CA LYS A 347 1.66 -10.86 11.19
C LYS A 347 1.72 -11.95 12.25
N ALA A 348 2.42 -13.03 11.96
CA ALA A 348 2.61 -14.08 12.96
C ALA A 348 3.54 -13.60 14.08
N GLU A 349 3.41 -14.15 15.28
CA GLU A 349 4.12 -13.67 16.49
C GLU A 349 5.64 -13.67 16.37
N ASN A 350 6.22 -14.55 15.54
CA ASN A 350 7.66 -14.59 15.26
C ASN A 350 8.15 -13.47 14.32
N PHE A 351 7.20 -12.79 13.66
CA PHE A 351 7.40 -11.64 12.76
C PHE A 351 6.88 -10.33 13.37
N GLU A 352 5.95 -10.41 14.32
CA GLU A 352 5.64 -9.32 15.25
C GLU A 352 6.74 -9.24 16.31
N GLY A 353 7.11 -8.04 16.75
CA GLY A 353 8.06 -7.89 17.85
C GLY A 353 7.48 -8.38 19.17
N GLY A 354 7.49 -9.69 19.42
CA GLY A 354 7.11 -10.33 20.69
C GLY A 354 5.63 -10.19 21.09
N PRO A 355 5.16 -11.00 22.06
CA PRO A 355 3.75 -11.05 22.46
C PRO A 355 3.29 -9.73 23.08
N ARG A 356 2.18 -9.18 22.57
CA ARG A 356 1.50 -7.99 23.10
C ARG A 356 0.53 -8.39 24.21
N ARG A 357 0.97 -8.37 25.47
CA ARG A 357 0.06 -8.50 26.63
C ARG A 357 -0.29 -7.10 27.14
N ARG A 358 -1.59 -6.78 27.24
CA ARG A 358 -2.10 -5.59 27.93
C ARG A 358 -1.83 -5.78 29.43
N GLU A 359 -0.90 -5.00 29.99
CA GLU A 359 -0.79 -4.83 31.44
C GLU A 359 -1.58 -3.59 31.87
N GLN A 360 -2.36 -3.74 32.93
CA GLN A 360 -3.14 -2.67 33.55
C GLN A 360 -2.20 -1.79 34.39
N ALA A 361 -2.32 -0.47 34.22
CA ALA A 361 -1.42 0.54 34.79
C ALA A 361 -1.79 0.96 36.24
N PRO A 362 -0.80 1.14 37.14
CA PRO A 362 -0.94 1.96 38.35
C PRO A 362 -0.08 3.26 38.34
N ALA A 363 -0.21 4.11 39.37
CA ALA A 363 0.16 5.54 39.40
C ALA A 363 1.69 5.93 39.42
N ARG A 364 1.97 7.22 39.14
CA ARG A 364 3.22 7.85 38.63
C ARG A 364 4.30 8.21 39.66
N ASP A 365 5.56 7.86 39.38
CA ASP A 365 6.58 8.70 38.67
C ASP A 365 7.69 7.78 38.11
N GLU A 366 7.90 6.60 38.72
CA GLU A 366 8.61 5.45 38.12
C GLU A 366 7.81 4.74 37.00
N HIS A 367 6.54 5.13 36.81
CA HIS A 367 5.62 4.49 35.87
C HIS A 367 5.92 4.86 34.41
N GLU A 368 6.25 6.11 34.12
CA GLU A 368 6.49 6.53 32.73
C GLU A 368 7.72 5.83 32.15
N GLU A 369 8.83 5.77 32.90
CA GLU A 369 10.04 5.09 32.44
C GLU A 369 9.80 3.61 32.15
N ARG A 370 9.09 2.91 33.05
CA ARG A 370 8.73 1.49 32.85
C ARG A 370 7.79 1.30 31.66
N VAL A 371 6.80 2.16 31.48
CA VAL A 371 5.87 2.11 30.33
C VAL A 371 6.62 2.41 29.02
N VAL A 372 7.49 3.41 29.01
CA VAL A 372 8.34 3.75 27.86
C VAL A 372 9.28 2.59 27.53
N GLU A 373 9.89 1.97 28.53
CA GLU A 373 10.77 0.82 28.32
C GLU A 373 10.00 -0.37 27.73
N ALA A 374 8.83 -0.70 28.28
CA ALA A 374 7.97 -1.77 27.76
C ALA A 374 7.47 -1.50 26.34
N PHE A 375 7.13 -0.25 26.04
CA PHE A 375 6.80 0.21 24.69
C PHE A 375 7.99 0.03 23.74
N LEU A 376 9.17 0.54 24.10
CA LEU A 376 10.36 0.53 23.25
C LEU A 376 10.93 -0.87 23.00
N ARG A 377 10.82 -1.79 23.97
CA ARG A 377 11.22 -3.20 23.77
C ARG A 377 10.43 -3.86 22.63
N ARG A 378 9.16 -3.50 22.46
CA ARG A 378 8.30 -3.96 21.37
C ARG A 378 8.52 -3.15 20.10
N ALA A 379 8.51 -1.82 20.22
CA ALA A 379 8.61 -0.93 19.08
C ALA A 379 10.00 -1.01 18.42
N CYS A 380 11.09 -0.90 19.17
CA CYS A 380 12.46 -1.01 18.63
C CYS A 380 12.92 -2.47 18.53
N CYS A 381 12.03 -3.37 18.09
CA CYS A 381 12.38 -4.76 17.89
C CYS A 381 13.49 -4.91 16.84
N ARG A 382 14.21 -6.04 16.90
CA ARG A 382 15.31 -6.35 15.97
C ARG A 382 14.89 -6.23 14.50
N GLY A 383 13.65 -6.61 14.16
CA GLY A 383 13.16 -6.56 12.78
C GLY A 383 13.08 -5.13 12.24
N ARG A 384 12.59 -4.18 13.05
CA ARG A 384 12.55 -2.76 12.70
C ARG A 384 13.96 -2.16 12.55
N LEU A 385 14.88 -2.54 13.43
CA LEU A 385 16.28 -2.07 13.36
C LEU A 385 17.00 -2.62 12.11
N GLU A 386 16.74 -3.87 11.72
CA GLU A 386 17.26 -4.45 10.48
C GLU A 386 16.68 -3.74 9.24
N GLN A 387 15.40 -3.40 9.23
CA GLN A 387 14.80 -2.60 8.15
C GLN A 387 15.45 -1.22 8.02
N GLY A 388 15.72 -0.54 9.13
CA GLY A 388 16.43 0.75 9.09
C GLY A 388 17.87 0.63 8.60
N TRP A 389 18.52 -0.51 8.86
CA TRP A 389 19.84 -0.81 8.33
C TRP A 389 19.82 -1.04 6.82
N ASP A 390 18.81 -1.75 6.33
CA ASP A 390 18.59 -1.99 4.90
C ASP A 390 18.18 -0.73 4.15
N TYR A 391 17.46 0.20 4.81
CA TYR A 391 17.18 1.53 4.29
C TYR A 391 18.47 2.30 3.93
N LEU A 392 19.51 2.22 4.75
CA LEU A 392 20.78 2.87 4.42
C LEU A 392 21.38 2.32 3.12
N ARG A 393 21.32 1.00 2.93
CA ARG A 393 21.77 0.36 1.68
C ARG A 393 20.93 0.82 0.49
N GLU A 394 19.60 0.80 0.63
CA GLU A 394 18.65 1.26 -0.42
C GLU A 394 18.93 2.71 -0.85
N MET A 395 19.26 3.58 0.12
CA MET A 395 19.56 4.98 -0.14
C MET A 395 21.02 5.25 -0.49
N HIS A 396 21.84 4.22 -0.69
CA HIS A 396 23.27 4.32 -0.95
C HIS A 396 24.03 5.16 0.10
N VAL A 397 23.56 5.13 1.35
CA VAL A 397 24.21 5.76 2.48
C VAL A 397 25.21 4.78 3.07
N GLU A 398 26.45 5.23 3.26
CA GLU A 398 27.48 4.39 3.85
C GLU A 398 27.08 3.93 5.26
N ARG A 399 27.09 2.61 5.46
CA ARG A 399 26.85 1.98 6.77
C ARG A 399 28.10 2.06 7.63
N ASN A 400 28.46 3.28 8.00
CA ASN A 400 29.54 3.66 8.91
C ASN A 400 29.02 4.73 9.90
N ILE A 401 29.89 5.37 10.67
CA ILE A 401 29.48 6.41 11.64
C ILE A 401 28.76 7.59 10.97
N LYS A 402 29.10 7.95 9.72
CA LYS A 402 28.42 9.03 8.98
C LYS A 402 26.96 8.67 8.68
N GLY A 403 26.65 7.40 8.47
CA GLY A 403 25.28 6.90 8.25
C GLY A 403 24.40 6.85 9.51
N LEU A 404 24.99 6.93 10.70
CA LEU A 404 24.28 6.77 11.98
C LEU A 404 23.11 7.75 12.13
N GLY A 405 23.33 9.04 11.85
CA GLY A 405 22.28 10.06 11.99
C GLY A 405 21.07 9.78 11.11
N ARG A 406 21.30 9.30 9.88
CA ARG A 406 20.25 8.95 8.93
C ARG A 406 19.47 7.70 9.35
N PHE A 407 20.16 6.70 9.90
CA PHE A 407 19.53 5.51 10.48
C PHE A 407 18.63 5.86 11.67
N LEU A 408 19.13 6.67 12.60
CA LEU A 408 18.39 7.08 13.79
C LEU A 408 17.12 7.87 13.44
N SER A 409 17.23 8.79 12.47
CA SER A 409 16.09 9.54 11.95
C SER A 409 15.04 8.60 11.33
N TRP A 410 15.48 7.62 10.53
CA TRP A 410 14.57 6.63 9.94
C TRP A 410 13.82 5.81 11.01
N VAL A 411 14.52 5.32 12.04
CA VAL A 411 13.89 4.51 13.11
C VAL A 411 12.83 5.32 13.87
N LEU A 412 13.13 6.59 14.17
CA LEU A 412 12.16 7.48 14.82
C LEU A 412 10.93 7.71 13.96
N ASP A 413 11.12 8.05 12.68
CA ASP A 413 10.04 8.27 11.73
C ASP A 413 9.18 7.00 11.60
N ASP A 414 9.81 5.82 11.55
CA ASP A 414 9.11 4.54 11.45
C ASP A 414 8.27 4.22 12.69
N VAL A 415 8.85 4.35 13.90
CA VAL A 415 8.12 4.17 15.17
C VAL A 415 6.97 5.17 15.28
N GLN A 416 7.21 6.44 14.92
CA GLN A 416 6.19 7.48 15.01
C GLN A 416 5.00 7.22 14.09
N VAL A 417 5.23 6.63 12.91
CA VAL A 417 4.18 6.29 11.95
C VAL A 417 3.45 5.01 12.34
N GLU A 418 4.19 3.92 12.60
CA GLU A 418 3.57 2.61 12.87
C GLU A 418 2.88 2.54 14.24
N GLU A 419 3.38 3.26 15.26
CA GLU A 419 2.87 3.19 16.64
C GLU A 419 2.13 4.47 17.08
N LYS A 420 1.73 5.32 16.13
CA LYS A 420 1.11 6.64 16.38
C LYS A 420 0.00 6.60 17.43
N GLU A 421 -0.89 5.62 17.32
CA GLU A 421 -2.05 5.47 18.20
C GLU A 421 -1.66 5.00 19.61
N GLU A 422 -0.72 4.06 19.71
CA GLU A 422 -0.22 3.57 21.01
C GLU A 422 0.52 4.67 21.78
N ILE A 423 1.33 5.49 21.08
CA ILE A 423 1.99 6.66 21.68
C ILE A 423 0.96 7.63 22.28
N ALA A 424 -0.15 7.88 21.57
CA ALA A 424 -1.22 8.77 22.02
C ALA A 424 -1.99 8.19 23.22
N GLU A 425 -2.33 6.90 23.19
CA GLU A 425 -3.07 6.20 24.26
C GLU A 425 -2.27 6.14 25.56
N LEU A 426 -0.99 5.74 25.47
CA LEU A 426 -0.08 5.68 26.62
C LEU A 426 0.33 7.08 27.11
N LYS A 427 -0.08 8.14 26.39
CA LYS A 427 0.27 9.54 26.68
C LYS A 427 1.77 9.72 26.86
N LEU A 428 2.57 9.03 26.04
CA LEU A 428 4.02 9.09 26.15
C LEU A 428 4.50 10.50 25.82
N SER A 429 5.34 11.06 26.68
CA SER A 429 5.98 12.35 26.43
C SER A 429 7.10 12.22 25.38
N GLY A 430 7.91 13.27 25.17
CA GLY A 430 9.10 13.17 24.31
C GLY A 430 10.14 12.14 24.77
N SER A 431 10.00 11.55 25.96
CA SER A 431 10.88 10.56 26.58
C SER A 431 11.11 9.32 25.70
N TRP A 432 10.07 8.80 25.03
CA TRP A 432 10.19 7.63 24.16
C TRP A 432 11.13 7.86 22.97
N LYS A 433 11.19 9.09 22.44
CA LYS A 433 12.10 9.43 21.33
C LYS A 433 13.55 9.25 21.74
N LYS A 434 13.90 9.74 22.94
CA LYS A 434 15.26 9.59 23.49
C LYS A 434 15.60 8.11 23.72
N GLY A 435 14.67 7.33 24.26
CA GLY A 435 14.88 5.90 24.47
C GLY A 435 15.05 5.12 23.15
N ALA A 436 14.21 5.40 22.15
CA ALA A 436 14.31 4.80 20.81
C ALA A 436 15.66 5.10 20.16
N LEU A 437 16.11 6.36 20.19
CA LEU A 437 17.41 6.78 19.69
C LEU A 437 18.56 6.03 20.37
N ASN A 438 18.51 5.89 21.69
CA ASN A 438 19.54 5.18 22.45
C ASN A 438 19.60 3.69 22.05
N MET A 439 18.46 3.00 22.06
CA MET A 439 18.40 1.58 21.67
C MET A 439 18.89 1.36 20.24
N ALA A 440 18.43 2.19 19.30
CA ALA A 440 18.83 2.13 17.91
C ALA A 440 20.33 2.39 17.74
N ARG A 441 20.88 3.41 18.42
CA ARG A 441 22.32 3.72 18.40
C ARG A 441 23.16 2.56 18.91
N THR A 442 22.80 2.01 20.07
CA THR A 442 23.51 0.86 20.66
C THR A 442 23.51 -0.33 19.71
N TRP A 443 22.38 -0.63 19.07
CA TRP A 443 22.30 -1.71 18.09
C TRP A 443 23.16 -1.43 16.85
N TYR A 444 23.12 -0.21 16.31
CA TYR A 444 23.87 0.19 15.11
C TYR A 444 25.38 0.06 15.31
N LEU A 445 25.90 0.55 16.45
CA LEU A 445 27.32 0.44 16.79
C LEU A 445 27.77 -1.02 16.90
N LYS A 446 26.96 -1.89 17.50
CA LYS A 446 27.23 -3.34 17.54
C LYS A 446 27.28 -3.96 16.13
N GLN A 447 26.48 -3.48 15.18
CA GLN A 447 26.57 -3.96 13.79
C GLN A 447 27.87 -3.51 13.10
N LEU A 448 28.35 -2.30 13.39
CA LEU A 448 29.63 -1.83 12.86
C LEU A 448 30.79 -2.65 13.42
N GLU A 449 30.80 -2.95 14.72
CA GLU A 449 31.80 -3.79 15.37
C GLU A 449 31.86 -5.18 14.73
N LYS A 450 30.70 -5.84 14.57
CA LYS A 450 30.61 -7.14 13.89
C LYS A 450 31.14 -7.09 12.46
N ARG A 451 30.80 -6.04 11.72
CA ARG A 451 31.24 -5.88 10.33
C ARG A 451 32.75 -5.65 10.23
N ASN A 452 33.34 -4.94 11.17
CA ASN A 452 34.79 -4.70 11.22
C ASN A 452 35.54 -5.97 11.60
N GLY A 453 35.08 -6.70 12.63
CA GLY A 453 35.68 -7.99 13.02
C GLY A 453 35.67 -9.03 11.89
N ASN A 454 34.56 -9.13 11.14
CA ASN A 454 34.46 -10.02 9.97
C ASN A 454 35.36 -9.57 8.80
N ARG A 455 35.74 -8.30 8.73
CA ARG A 455 36.65 -7.76 7.70
C ARG A 455 38.10 -8.09 8.03
N ASP A 456 38.46 -8.04 9.30
CA ASP A 456 39.82 -8.33 9.77
C ASP A 456 40.13 -9.84 9.71
N GLU A 457 39.14 -10.71 9.93
CA GLU A 457 39.26 -12.17 9.72
C GLU A 457 39.42 -12.57 8.24
N VAL A 458 38.76 -11.87 7.31
CA VAL A 458 38.88 -12.15 5.87
C VAL A 458 40.18 -11.56 5.28
N ALA A 459 40.74 -10.52 5.90
CA ALA A 459 42.02 -9.92 5.49
C ALA A 459 43.25 -10.69 6.01
N THR A 460 43.06 -11.68 6.88
CA THR A 460 44.13 -12.50 7.49
C THR A 460 44.20 -13.94 6.94
N VAL A 461 43.45 -14.24 5.88
CA VAL A 461 43.48 -15.53 5.16
C VAL A 461 44.18 -15.41 3.82
#